data_AF-A0A6N2RWQ6-F1
#
_entry.id   AF-A0A6N2RWQ6-F1
#
_cell.length_a   1.000
_cell.length_b   1.000
_cell.length_c   1.000
_cell.angle_alpha   90.00
_cell.angle_beta   90.00
_cell.angle_gamma   90.00
#
_symmetry.space_group_name_H-M   'P 1'
#
loop_
_entity.id
_entity.type
_entity.pdbx_description
1 polymer ?
#
loop_
_entity_poly.entity_id
_entity_poly.type
_entity_poly.pdbx_seq_one_letter_code
_entity_poly.pdbx_strand_id
1 'polypeptide(L)' 'MNYITLKEASEIWGMTPRWINYYCSAWNIPGAEKMRMVWLIPKNAKKPLDD' A
#
# COMPACT_ATOMS: atom_id res chain seq x y z
N MET A 1 14.37 4.76 -4.82
CA MET A 1 13.57 4.19 -3.71
C MET A 1 12.77 3.02 -4.25
N ASN A 2 12.81 1.88 -3.55
CA ASN A 2 12.10 0.65 -3.97
C ASN A 2 10.67 0.58 -3.40
N TYR A 3 10.31 1.54 -2.55
CA TYR A 3 9.01 1.64 -1.90
C TYR A 3 8.35 2.98 -2.21
N ILE A 4 7.03 2.99 -2.10
CA ILE A 4 6.14 4.15 -2.18
C ILE A 4 5.35 4.26 -0.87
N THR A 5 4.93 5.49 -0.57
CA THR A 5 4.07 5.81 0.57
C THR A 5 2.60 5.52 0.28
N LEU A 6 1.75 5.55 1.32
CA LEU A 6 0.30 5.46 1.16
C LEU A 6 -0.27 6.54 0.24
N LYS A 7 0.33 7.74 0.23
CA LYS A 7 -0.13 8.86 -0.61
C LYS A 7 0.18 8.62 -2.08
N GLU A 8 1.41 8.20 -2.40
CA GLU A 8 1.79 7.87 -3.77
C GLU A 8 1.01 6.66 -4.30
N ALA A 9 0.81 5.63 -3.46
CA ALA A 9 -0.04 4.50 -3.80
C ALA A 9 -1.49 4.92 -4.05
N SER A 10 -1.99 5.92 -3.30
CA SER A 10 -3.34 6.49 -3.49
C SER A 10 -3.50 7.15 -4.86
N GLU A 11 -2.49 7.91 -5.29
CA GLU A 11 -2.46 8.54 -6.60
C GLU A 11 -2.38 7.51 -7.75
N ILE A 12 -1.62 6.42 -7.57
CA ILE A 12 -1.47 5.36 -8.59
C ILE A 12 -2.70 4.46 -8.69
N TRP A 13 -3.28 4.05 -7.57
CA TRP A 13 -4.37 3.07 -7.52
C TRP A 13 -5.78 3.69 -7.54
N GLY A 14 -5.87 5.01 -7.41
CA GLY A 14 -7.14 5.74 -7.33
C GLY A 14 -7.96 5.36 -6.09
N MET A 15 -7.31 4.96 -5.00
CA MET A 15 -7.95 4.56 -3.74
C MET A 15 -7.57 5.53 -2.64
N THR A 16 -8.40 5.68 -1.61
CA THR A 16 -8.03 6.55 -0.48
C THR A 16 -6.90 5.92 0.34
N PRO A 17 -6.02 6.71 0.97
CA PRO A 17 -4.96 6.18 1.84
C PRO A 17 -5.49 5.30 2.97
N ARG A 18 -6.74 5.52 3.41
CA ARG A 18 -7.43 4.69 4.41
C ARG A 18 -7.63 3.25 3.94
N TRP A 19 -8.13 3.06 2.71
CA TRP A 19 -8.31 1.74 2.11
C TRP A 19 -6.96 1.03 1.93
N ILE A 20 -5.95 1.76 1.46
CA ILE A 20 -4.60 1.22 1.30
C ILE A 20 -4.02 0.75 2.64
N ASN A 21 -4.18 1.55 3.69
CA ASN A 21 -3.74 1.20 5.04
C ASN A 21 -4.46 -0.05 5.58
N TYR A 22 -5.76 -0.20 5.26
CA TYR A 22 -6.52 -1.41 5.58
C TYR A 22 -5.93 -2.64 4.87
N TYR A 23 -5.69 -2.59 3.55
CA TYR A 23 -5.10 -3.71 2.82
C TYR A 23 -3.68 -4.05 3.27
N CYS A 24 -2.85 -3.05 3.60
CA CYS A 24 -1.53 -3.29 4.17
C CYS A 24 -1.64 -4.04 5.50
N SER A 25 -2.59 -3.63 6.37
CA SER A 25 -2.80 -4.26 7.68
C SER A 25 -3.44 -5.65 7.56
N ALA A 26 -4.25 -5.88 6.53
CA ALA A 26 -4.93 -7.13 6.24
C ALA A 26 -4.08 -8.12 5.40
N TRP A 27 -2.78 -7.86 5.19
CA TRP A 27 -1.85 -8.67 4.39
C TRP A 27 -2.17 -8.78 2.88
N ASN A 28 -3.09 -7.97 2.35
CA ASN A 28 -3.50 -8.02 0.94
C ASN A 28 -2.47 -7.41 -0.04
N ILE A 29 -1.38 -6.81 0.44
CA ILE A 29 -0.32 -6.24 -0.40
C ILE A 29 0.99 -6.99 -0.14
N PRO A 30 1.39 -7.92 -1.03
CA PRO A 30 2.63 -8.66 -0.89
C PRO A 30 3.86 -7.76 -0.80
N GLY A 31 4.72 -8.00 0.19
CA GLY A 31 5.94 -7.24 0.42
C GLY A 31 5.73 -5.86 1.04
N ALA A 32 4.49 -5.48 1.40
CA ALA A 32 4.26 -4.29 2.20
C ALA A 32 4.76 -4.52 3.64
N GLU A 33 5.65 -3.66 4.10
CA GLU A 33 6.25 -3.76 5.43
C GLU A 33 5.90 -2.52 6.27
N LYS A 34 5.55 -2.74 7.55
CA LYS A 34 5.28 -1.63 8.47
C LYS A 34 6.56 -1.24 9.20
N MET A 35 7.09 -0.06 8.89
CA MET A 35 8.22 0.52 9.61
C MET A 35 7.73 1.65 10.52
N ARG A 36 7.62 1.34 11.82
CA ARG A 36 7.03 2.22 12.85
C ARG A 36 5.57 2.59 12.50
N MET A 37 5.34 3.83 12.07
CA MET A 37 4.03 4.38 11.74
C MET A 37 3.78 4.46 10.23
N VAL A 38 4.76 4.09 9.40
CA VAL A 38 4.68 4.22 7.94
C VAL A 38 4.66 2.84 7.30
N TRP A 39 3.84 2.69 6.25
CA TRP A 39 3.87 1.53 5.37
C TRP A 39 4.84 1.75 4.23
N LEU A 40 5.75 0.80 4.05
CA LEU A 40 6.64 0.69 2.92
C LEU A 40 5.98 -0.23 1.90
N ILE A 41 5.34 0.35 0.89
CA ILE A 41 4.66 -0.40 -0.17
C ILE A 41 5.64 -0.58 -1.33
N PRO A 42 5.95 -1.80 -1.79
CA PRO A 42 6.82 -1.99 -2.93
C PRO A 42 6.31 -1.24 -4.17
N LYS A 43 7.18 -0.57 -4.92
CA LYS A 43 6.76 0.18 -6.12
C LYS A 43 6.13 -0.71 -7.21
N ASN A 44 6.49 -1.99 -7.22
CA ASN A 44 5.94 -3.01 -8.11
C ASN A 44 4.70 -3.73 -7.53
N ALA A 45 4.21 -3.31 -6.35
CA ALA A 45 3.00 -3.85 -5.78
C ALA A 45 1.80 -3.56 -6.70
N LYS A 46 0.96 -4.57 -6.89
CA LYS A 46 -0.29 -4.41 -7.65
C LYS A 46 -1.38 -3.87 -6.73
N LYS A 47 -2.30 -3.12 -7.31
CA LYS A 47 -3.53 -2.71 -6.62
C LYS A 47 -4.22 -3.97 -6.08
N PRO A 48 -4.55 -4.03 -4.77
CA PRO A 48 -5.32 -5.13 -4.23
C PRO A 48 -6.68 -5.17 -4.92
N LEU A 49 -7.08 -6.35 -5.39
CA LEU A 49 -8.40 -6.58 -5.96
C LEU A 49 -9.39 -6.66 -4.79
N ASP A 50 -10.46 -5.88 -4.86
CA ASP A 50 -11.67 -6.19 -4.11
C ASP A 50 -12.31 -7.38 -4.83
N ASP A 51 -12.32 -8.55 -4.18
CA ASP A 51 -13.28 -9.61 -4.52
C ASP A 51 -14.70 -9.14 -4.11
#